data_AF-A0ABD0PZU6-F1
#
_entry.id   AF-A0ABD0PZU6-F1
#
_cell.length_a   1.000
_cell.length_b   1.000
_cell.length_c   1.000
_cell.angle_alpha   90.00
_cell.angle_beta   90.00
_cell.angle_gamma   90.00
#
_symmetry.space_group_name_H-M   'P 1'
#
loop_
_entity.id
_entity.type
_entity.pdbx_description
1 polymer ?
#
loop_
_entity_poly.entity_id
_entity_poly.type
_entity_poly.pdbx_seq_one_letter_code
_entity_poly.pdbx_strand_id
1 'polypeptide(L)' 'ALQLTEENISLRFLVCSLLQDIAGAYFPECIIRPFGSTVNSFGKLGCDVDMILDLDGIYATSQKKVSAV' A
#
# COMPACT_ATOMS: atom_id res chain seq x y z
N ALA A 1 -6.83 -0.80 26.30
CA ALA A 1 -5.93 -1.35 25.26
C ALA A 1 -5.06 -0.21 24.75
N LEU A 2 -3.78 -0.46 24.46
CA LEU A 2 -2.89 0.58 23.90
C LEU A 2 -3.27 0.83 22.43
N GLN A 3 -3.88 1.98 22.16
CA GLN A 3 -4.28 2.41 20.82
C GLN A 3 -3.05 2.84 20.00
N LEU A 4 -3.13 2.75 18.67
CA LEU A 4 -2.11 3.34 17.79
C LEU A 4 -2.06 4.86 17.98
N THR A 5 -0.84 5.40 18.15
CA THR A 5 -0.60 6.85 18.09
C THR A 5 -0.46 7.32 16.64
N GLU A 6 -0.50 8.63 16.41
CA GLU A 6 -0.29 9.21 15.07
C GLU A 6 1.11 8.88 14.51
N GLU A 7 2.14 8.81 15.37
CA GLU A 7 3.48 8.42 14.96
C GLU A 7 3.52 6.95 14.52
N ASN A 8 2.82 6.07 15.24
CA ASN A 8 2.70 4.66 14.86
C ASN A 8 1.97 4.50 13.53
N ILE A 9 0.90 5.28 13.30
CA ILE A 9 0.18 5.29 12.03
C ILE A 9 1.11 5.77 10.91
N SER A 10 1.80 6.90 11.11
CA SER A 10 2.73 7.47 10.14
C SER A 10 3.85 6.48 9.76
N LEU A 11 4.41 5.75 10.74
CA LEU A 11 5.41 4.72 10.49
C LEU A 11 4.86 3.57 9.64
N ARG A 12 3.61 3.16 9.87
CA ARG A 12 2.96 2.11 9.05
C ARG A 12 2.76 2.56 7.60
N PHE A 13 2.39 3.82 7.38
CA PHE A 13 2.31 4.40 6.05
C PHE A 13 3.70 4.50 5.37
N LEU A 14 4.75 4.83 6.13
CA LEU A 14 6.12 4.83 5.61
C LEU A 14 6.55 3.43 5.15
N VAL A 15 6.25 2.38 5.92
CA VAL A 15 6.54 1.00 5.50
C VAL A 15 5.83 0.65 4.19
N CYS A 16 4.57 1.05 4.02
CA CYS A 16 3.84 0.85 2.76
C CYS A 16 4.54 1.55 1.59
N SER A 17 5.01 2.79 1.79
CA SER A 17 5.75 3.55 0.77
C SER A 17 7.06 2.85 0.38
N LEU A 18 7.84 2.39 1.36
CA LEU A 18 9.11 1.70 1.10
C LEU A 18 8.89 0.39 0.33
N LEU A 19 7.85 -0.37 0.69
CA LEU A 19 7.48 -1.59 -0.03
C LEU A 19 6.99 -1.29 -1.45
N GLN A 20 6.29 -0.16 -1.64
CA GLN A 20 5.87 0.27 -2.97
C GLN A 20 7.08 0.59 -3.86
N ASP A 21 8.11 1.25 -3.32
CA ASP A 21 9.34 1.55 -4.09
C ASP A 21 10.05 0.26 -4.54
N ILE A 22 10.09 -0.76 -3.67
CA ILE A 22 10.64 -2.07 -4.00
C ILE A 22 9.77 -2.79 -5.05
N ALA A 23 8.46 -2.82 -4.85
CA ALA A 23 7.52 -3.46 -5.76
C ALA A 23 7.50 -2.77 -7.13
N GLY A 24 7.65 -1.44 -7.16
CA GLY A 24 7.67 -0.62 -8.37
C GLY A 24 8.82 -0.94 -9.33
N ALA A 25 9.90 -1.55 -8.82
CA ALA A 25 10.99 -2.07 -9.67
C ALA A 25 10.53 -3.25 -10.56
N TYR A 26 9.51 -4.01 -10.12
CA TYR A 26 8.97 -5.17 -10.84
C TYR A 26 7.60 -4.89 -11.46
N PHE A 27 6.81 -4.06 -10.81
CA PHE A 27 5.42 -3.72 -11.14
C PHE A 27 5.30 -2.19 -11.26
N PRO A 28 5.72 -1.60 -12.39
CA PRO A 28 5.65 -0.15 -12.59
C PRO A 28 4.23 0.37 -12.36
N GLU A 29 4.04 1.51 -11.71
CA GLU A 29 2.71 2.07 -11.41
C GLU A 29 1.85 1.25 -10.41
N CYS A 30 2.41 0.25 -9.73
CA CYS A 30 1.71 -0.39 -8.61
C CYS A 30 1.54 0.57 -7.43
N ILE A 31 0.47 0.39 -6.66
CA ILE A 31 0.18 1.17 -5.46
C ILE A 31 0.04 0.24 -4.27
N ILE A 32 0.72 0.53 -3.16
CA ILE A 32 0.54 -0.20 -1.90
C ILE A 32 -0.16 0.69 -0.88
N ARG A 33 -1.28 0.21 -0.33
CA ARG A 33 -2.07 0.96 0.67
C ARG A 33 -2.28 0.11 1.93
N PRO A 34 -2.18 0.69 3.14
CA PRO A 34 -2.56 -0.01 4.35
C PRO A 34 -4.07 -0.23 4.40
N PHE A 35 -4.50 -1.36 4.95
CA PHE A 35 -5.92 -1.63 5.25
C PHE A 35 -6.07 -2.23 6.67
N GLY A 36 -7.29 -2.65 7.00
CA GLY A 36 -7.56 -3.36 8.25
C GLY A 36 -7.35 -2.49 9.49
N SER A 37 -6.67 -3.05 10.48
CA SER A 37 -6.56 -2.44 11.82
C SER A 37 -5.80 -1.11 11.84
N THR A 38 -4.98 -0.86 10.82
CA THR A 38 -4.21 0.39 10.66
C THR A 38 -5.09 1.60 10.31
N VAL A 39 -6.25 1.39 9.65
CA VAL A 39 -7.10 2.49 9.14
C VAL A 39 -8.55 2.44 9.62
N ASN A 40 -8.96 1.36 10.30
CA ASN A 40 -10.33 1.19 10.81
C ASN A 40 -10.57 1.75 12.22
N SER A 41 -9.58 2.45 12.80
CA SER A 41 -9.61 3.03 14.16
C SER A 41 -9.66 2.04 15.34
N PHE A 42 -9.61 0.73 15.08
CA PHE A 42 -9.54 -0.32 16.10
C PHE A 42 -8.12 -0.91 16.30
N GLY A 43 -7.11 -0.31 15.66
CA GLY A 43 -5.72 -0.73 15.76
C GLY A 43 -5.13 -0.61 17.16
N LYS A 44 -4.30 -1.59 17.53
CA LYS A 44 -3.58 -1.64 18.80
C LYS A 44 -2.08 -1.66 18.55
N LEU A 45 -1.30 -1.20 19.52
CA LEU A 45 0.15 -1.37 19.49
C LEU A 45 0.51 -2.86 19.37
N GLY A 46 1.46 -3.17 18.51
CA GLY A 46 1.91 -4.54 18.24
C GLY A 46 1.06 -5.33 17.24
N CYS A 47 -0.03 -4.77 16.69
CA CYS A 47 -0.75 -5.41 15.58
C CYS A 47 0.05 -5.33 14.28
N ASP A 48 -0.11 -6.34 13.43
CA ASP A 48 0.47 -6.40 12.08
C ASP A 48 -0.01 -5.23 11.18
N VAL A 49 0.65 -5.06 10.05
CA VAL A 49 0.28 -4.07 9.03
C VAL A 49 -0.27 -4.80 7.82
N ASP A 50 -1.58 -4.85 7.70
CA ASP A 50 -2.25 -5.41 6.53
C ASP A 50 -2.15 -4.44 5.34
N MET A 51 -1.71 -4.92 4.18
CA MET A 51 -1.50 -4.10 2.97
C MET A 51 -2.18 -4.68 1.74
N ILE A 52 -2.71 -3.81 0.88
CA ILE A 52 -3.21 -4.17 -0.45
C ILE A 52 -2.22 -3.67 -1.49
N LEU A 53 -1.84 -4.55 -2.41
CA LEU A 53 -1.12 -4.23 -3.64
C LEU A 53 -2.12 -4.08 -4.78
N ASP A 54 -2.24 -2.87 -5.28
CA ASP A 54 -3.08 -2.48 -6.41
C ASP A 54 -2.22 -2.43 -7.68
N LEU A 55 -2.66 -3.16 -8.71
CA LEU A 55 -1.97 -3.30 -10.00
C LEU A 55 -2.79 -2.69 -11.15
N ASP A 56 -3.89 -1.99 -10.86
CA ASP A 56 -4.81 -1.50 -11.89
C ASP A 56 -4.13 -0.51 -12.86
N GLY A 57 -3.16 0.28 -12.38
CA GLY A 57 -2.33 1.15 -13.21
C GLY A 57 -1.57 0.40 -14.32
N ILE A 58 -1.04 -0.78 -13.99
CA ILE A 58 -0.30 -1.63 -14.93
C ILE A 58 -1.21 -2.12 -16.05
N TYR A 59 -2.41 -2.60 -15.69
CA TYR A 59 -3.37 -3.10 -16.67
C TYR A 59 -3.83 -1.99 -17.63
N ALA A 60 -4.08 -0.78 -17.11
CA ALA A 60 -4.46 0.37 -17.91
C ALA A 60 -3.37 0.77 -18.92
N THR A 61 -2.10 0.75 -18.49
CA THR A 61 -0.95 1.06 -19.36
C THR A 61 -0.70 -0.03 -20.41
N SER A 62 -0.92 -1.30 -20.05
CA SER A 62 -0.85 -2.41 -21.02
C SER A 62 -1.94 -2.31 -22.10
N GLN A 63 -3.17 -1.94 -21.74
CA GLN A 63 -4.25 -1.77 -22.72
C GLN A 63 -4.01 -0.59 -23.68
N LYS A 64 -3.47 0.53 -23.19
CA LYS A 64 -3.08 1.66 -24.05
C LYS A 64 -2.02 1.28 -25.08
N LYS A 65 -1.07 0.41 -24.73
CA LYS A 65 -0.08 -0.11 -25.69
C LYS A 65 -0.72 -0.98 -26.77
N VAL A 66 -1.71 -1.80 -26.44
CA VAL A 66 -2.38 -2.69 -27.41
C VAL A 66 -3.25 -1.91 -28.40
N SER A 67 -3.94 -0.84 -27.96
CA SER A 67 -4.74 -0.01 -28.88
C SER A 67 -3.93 0.92 -29.78
N ALA A 68 -2.63 1.08 -29.54
CA ALA A 68 -1.74 1.92 -30.33
C ALA A 68 -0.94 1.15 -31.40
N VAL A 69 -1.18 -0.16 -31.55
CA VAL A 69 -0.61 -1.05 -32.57
C VAL A 69 -1.73 -1.47 -33.52
#